data_AF-A0A5C7ER34-F1
#
_entry.id   AF-A0A5C7ER34-F1
#
_cell.length_a   1.000
_cell.length_b   1.000
_cell.length_c   1.000
_cell.angle_alpha   90.00
_cell.angle_beta   90.00
_cell.angle_gamma   90.00
#
_symmetry.space_group_name_H-M   'P 1'
#
loop_
_entity.id
_entity.type
_entity.pdbx_description
1 polymer ?
#
loop_
_entity_poly.entity_id
_entity_poly.type
_entity_poly.pdbx_seq_one_letter_code
_entity_poly.pdbx_strand_id
1 'polypeptide(L)'
;MTEHELNAILMDAFPELKEELTLYMEEDGDGMDTGCFLTHEDVLHPFIDQAFKDEDQQILKRVGAYVERLLNLNDEYAENVAIVGIVEWIALDRPPLASLIPFGPKAQAAISEYRAEGNAQ
;
A
#
# COMPACT_ATOMS: atom_id res chain seq x y z
N MET A 1 4.86 12.05 -9.24
CA MET A 1 4.78 12.42 -7.81
C MET A 1 6.13 12.23 -7.17
N THR A 2 6.37 12.83 -6.01
CA THR A 2 7.59 12.60 -5.21
C THR A 2 7.33 11.68 -4.02
N GLU A 3 8.39 11.21 -3.37
CA GLU A 3 8.34 10.46 -2.10
C GLU A 3 7.58 11.24 -1.03
N HIS A 4 7.91 12.53 -0.87
CA HIS A 4 7.20 13.47 0.00
C HIS A 4 5.68 13.46 -0.20
N GLU A 5 5.24 13.60 -1.45
CA GLU A 5 3.81 13.69 -1.77
C GLU A 5 3.08 12.39 -1.45
N LEU A 6 3.71 11.24 -1.72
CA LEU A 6 3.11 9.94 -1.44
C LEU A 6 3.12 9.62 0.06
N ASN A 7 4.20 9.93 0.77
CA ASN A 7 4.27 9.80 2.23
C ASN A 7 3.21 10.68 2.92
N ALA A 8 2.96 11.89 2.39
CA ALA A 8 1.88 12.74 2.88
C ALA A 8 0.49 12.11 2.65
N ILE A 9 0.27 11.49 1.48
CA ILE A 9 -0.98 10.77 1.19
C ILE A 9 -1.14 9.54 2.09
N LEU A 10 -0.06 8.83 2.41
CA LEU A 10 -0.07 7.72 3.36
C LEU A 10 -0.49 8.19 4.76
N MET A 11 0.11 9.26 5.28
CA MET A 11 -0.25 9.83 6.59
C MET A 11 -1.69 10.34 6.64
N ASP A 12 -2.19 10.92 5.55
CA ASP A 12 -3.58 11.37 5.43
C ASP A 12 -4.56 10.18 5.41
N ALA A 13 -4.18 9.10 4.72
CA ALA A 13 -5.00 7.90 4.63
C ALA A 13 -5.01 7.10 5.94
N PHE A 14 -3.93 7.13 6.72
CA PHE A 14 -3.75 6.40 7.98
C PHE A 14 -3.17 7.30 9.09
N PRO A 15 -3.98 8.24 9.62
CA PRO A 15 -3.53 9.14 10.68
C PRO A 15 -3.08 8.41 11.95
N GLU A 16 -3.57 7.19 12.19
CA GLU A 16 -3.12 6.33 13.28
C GLU A 16 -1.66 5.88 13.15
N LEU A 17 -1.09 5.88 11.93
CA LEU A 17 0.32 5.55 11.67
C LEU A 17 1.22 6.78 11.73
N LYS A 18 0.68 7.98 11.95
CA LYS A 18 1.45 9.22 11.84
C LYS A 18 2.68 9.24 12.75
N GLU A 19 2.53 8.79 14.00
CA GLU A 19 3.64 8.76 14.95
C GLU A 19 4.73 7.77 14.50
N GLU A 20 4.33 6.55 14.10
CA GLU A 20 5.24 5.51 13.62
C GLU A 20 5.96 5.91 12.33
N LEU A 21 5.23 6.47 11.36
CA LEU A 21 5.81 7.00 10.12
C LEU A 21 6.78 8.14 10.40
N THR A 22 6.42 9.07 11.28
CA THR A 22 7.29 10.20 11.62
C THR A 22 8.58 9.72 12.27
N LEU A 23 8.49 8.79 13.23
CA LEU A 23 9.66 8.21 13.89
C LEU A 23 10.57 7.51 12.87
N TYR A 24 9.99 6.67 12.01
CA TYR A 24 10.74 5.94 10.98
C TYR A 24 11.49 6.89 10.04
N MET A 25 10.79 7.90 9.54
CA MET A 25 11.35 8.93 8.65
C MET A 25 12.46 9.77 9.32
N GLU A 26 12.32 10.07 10.61
CA GLU A 26 13.35 10.76 11.38
C GLU A 26 14.58 9.87 11.64
N GLU A 27 14.39 8.57 11.86
CA GLU A 27 15.47 7.60 12.06
C GLU A 27 16.28 7.35 10.79
N ASP A 28 15.62 7.33 9.63
CA ASP A 28 16.25 7.20 8.31
C ASP A 28 17.03 8.47 7.91
N GLY A 29 16.61 9.63 8.44
CA GLY A 29 17.31 10.92 8.30
C GLY A 29 16.87 11.76 7.09
N ASP A 30 16.05 11.19 6.21
CA ASP A 30 15.50 11.85 5.02
C ASP A 30 14.09 12.42 5.24
N GLY A 31 13.46 12.14 6.38
CA GLY A 31 12.19 12.74 6.75
C GLY A 31 11.08 12.35 5.76
N MET A 32 10.31 13.33 5.30
CA MET A 32 9.24 13.06 4.33
C MET A 32 9.77 12.61 2.96
N ASP A 33 11.07 12.81 2.67
CA ASP A 33 11.70 12.35 1.45
C ASP A 33 12.22 10.89 1.58
N THR A 34 12.01 10.21 2.73
CA THR A 34 12.30 8.78 2.86
C THR A 34 11.54 7.98 1.80
N GLY A 35 12.24 7.03 1.18
CA GLY A 35 11.73 6.23 0.06
C GLY A 35 10.34 5.65 0.32
N CYS A 36 9.38 5.95 -0.56
CA CYS A 36 7.98 5.58 -0.35
C CYS A 36 7.77 4.05 -0.30
N PHE A 37 8.58 3.27 -1.01
CA PHE A 37 8.57 1.81 -0.88
C PHE A 37 8.96 1.36 0.53
N LEU A 38 9.98 1.98 1.13
CA LEU A 38 10.44 1.68 2.48
C LEU A 38 9.37 1.99 3.52
N THR A 39 8.71 3.15 3.42
CA THR A 39 7.63 3.52 4.35
C THR A 39 6.43 2.58 4.23
N HIS A 40 6.14 2.06 3.04
CA HIS A 40 5.08 1.07 2.86
C HIS A 40 5.47 -0.31 3.40
N GLU A 41 6.70 -0.76 3.15
CA GLU A 41 7.21 -2.05 3.61
C GLU A 41 7.40 -2.11 5.13
N ASP A 42 8.04 -1.11 5.72
CA ASP A 42 8.44 -1.16 7.13
C ASP A 42 7.35 -0.66 8.09
N VAL A 43 6.39 0.12 7.61
CA VAL A 43 5.32 0.69 8.45
C VAL A 43 3.92 0.24 8.02
N LEU A 44 3.56 0.38 6.74
CA LEU A 44 2.21 0.01 6.30
C LEU A 44 1.97 -1.50 6.31
N HIS A 45 2.93 -2.34 5.89
CA HIS A 45 2.74 -3.79 5.85
C HIS A 45 2.48 -4.40 7.23
N PRO A 46 3.27 -4.11 8.29
CA PRO A 46 2.99 -4.60 9.64
C PRO A 46 1.60 -4.18 10.14
N PHE A 47 1.17 -2.97 9.80
CA PHE A 47 -0.16 -2.46 10.14
C PHE A 47 -1.27 -3.26 9.45
N ILE A 48 -1.12 -3.58 8.16
CA ILE A 48 -2.07 -4.42 7.41
C ILE A 48 -2.10 -5.84 7.98
N ASP A 49 -0.94 -6.42 8.30
CA ASP A 49 -0.83 -7.74 8.91
C ASP A 49 -1.53 -7.80 10.27
N GLN A 50 -1.41 -6.74 11.08
CA GLN A 50 -2.10 -6.65 12.37
C GLN A 50 -3.61 -6.54 12.17
N ALA A 51 -4.07 -5.68 11.26
CA ALA A 51 -5.49 -5.56 10.93
C ALA A 51 -6.09 -6.88 10.44
N PHE A 52 -5.32 -7.70 9.71
CA PHE A 52 -5.76 -9.02 9.30
C PHE A 52 -5.90 -10.00 10.47
N LYS A 53 -4.91 -10.05 11.38
CA LYS A 53 -4.98 -10.90 12.57
C LYS A 53 -6.15 -10.53 13.47
N ASP A 54 -6.46 -9.25 13.55
CA ASP A 54 -7.56 -8.72 14.35
C ASP A 54 -8.91 -8.73 13.60
N GLU A 55 -8.93 -9.19 12.34
CA GLU A 55 -10.08 -9.16 11.43
C GLU A 55 -10.70 -7.75 11.29
N ASP A 56 -9.90 -6.68 11.40
CA ASP A 56 -10.35 -5.29 11.33
C ASP A 56 -10.73 -4.90 9.88
N GLN A 57 -12.00 -5.15 9.56
CA GLN A 57 -12.58 -4.84 8.26
C GLN A 57 -12.55 -3.34 7.92
N GLN A 58 -12.47 -2.45 8.90
CA GLN A 58 -12.44 -1.01 8.63
C GLN A 58 -11.08 -0.62 8.07
N ILE A 59 -9.98 -1.11 8.67
CA ILE A 59 -8.63 -0.88 8.18
C ILE A 59 -8.45 -1.55 6.82
N LEU A 60 -8.82 -2.83 6.67
CA LEU A 60 -8.69 -3.56 5.41
C LEU A 60 -9.45 -2.88 4.26
N LYS A 61 -10.63 -2.33 4.53
CA LYS A 61 -11.38 -1.53 3.53
C LYS A 61 -10.66 -0.23 3.17
N ARG A 62 -10.05 0.45 4.14
CA ARG A 62 -9.27 1.67 3.90
C ARG A 62 -8.03 1.39 3.06
N VAL A 63 -7.37 0.24 3.25
CA VAL A 63 -6.26 -0.21 2.40
C VAL A 63 -6.71 -0.36 0.96
N GLY A 64 -7.83 -1.05 0.71
CA GLY A 64 -8.37 -1.18 -0.65
C GLY A 64 -8.71 0.18 -1.29
N ALA A 65 -9.29 1.10 -0.52
CA ALA A 65 -9.59 2.46 -0.98
C ALA A 65 -8.33 3.31 -1.20
N TYR A 66 -7.30 3.12 -0.39
CA TYR A 66 -6.02 3.81 -0.51
C TYR A 66 -5.29 3.41 -1.78
N VAL A 67 -5.18 2.11 -2.05
CA VAL A 67 -4.60 1.59 -3.30
C VAL A 67 -5.37 2.15 -4.51
N GLU A 68 -6.70 2.09 -4.48
CA GLU A 68 -7.51 2.63 -5.56
C GLU A 68 -7.34 4.16 -5.72
N ARG A 69 -7.14 4.90 -4.62
CA ARG A 69 -6.82 6.33 -4.67
C ARG A 69 -5.50 6.56 -5.39
N LEU A 70 -4.44 5.83 -5.06
CA LEU A 70 -3.11 5.97 -5.70
C LEU A 70 -3.19 5.67 -7.20
N LEU A 71 -3.84 4.57 -7.59
CA LEU A 71 -4.05 4.21 -9.00
C LEU A 71 -4.88 5.23 -9.77
N ASN A 72 -5.68 6.05 -9.10
CA ASN A 72 -6.48 7.11 -9.72
C ASN A 72 -5.77 8.45 -9.83
N LEU A 73 -4.55 8.59 -9.30
CA LEU A 73 -3.73 9.78 -9.51
C LEU A 73 -3.20 9.86 -10.95
N ASN A 74 -3.19 8.73 -11.69
CA ASN A 74 -2.64 8.60 -13.05
C ASN A 74 -1.20 9.12 -13.13
N ASP A 75 -0.42 8.82 -12.10
CA ASP A 75 0.99 9.15 -12.00
C ASP A 75 1.80 7.86 -11.92
N GLU A 76 2.77 7.71 -12.82
CA GLU A 76 3.53 6.46 -12.99
C GLU A 76 4.24 6.02 -11.70
N TYR A 77 4.77 6.97 -10.92
CA TYR A 77 5.46 6.64 -9.67
C TYR A 77 4.47 6.19 -8.60
N ALA A 78 3.33 6.87 -8.46
CA ALA A 78 2.27 6.48 -7.53
C ALA A 78 1.64 5.13 -7.89
N GLU A 79 1.42 4.87 -9.18
CA GLU A 79 0.92 3.60 -9.68
C GLU A 79 1.91 2.47 -9.38
N ASN A 80 3.21 2.70 -9.62
CA ASN A 80 4.24 1.71 -9.33
C ASN A 80 4.31 1.39 -7.83
N VAL A 81 4.25 2.40 -6.95
CA VAL A 81 4.19 2.18 -5.49
C VAL A 81 2.93 1.40 -5.09
N ALA A 82 1.78 1.73 -5.65
CA ALA A 82 0.52 1.04 -5.34
C ALA A 82 0.55 -0.43 -5.78
N ILE A 83 1.06 -0.69 -6.98
CA ILE A 83 1.10 -2.04 -7.56
C ILE A 83 2.18 -2.87 -6.85
N VAL A 84 3.45 -2.47 -6.97
CA VAL A 84 4.58 -3.27 -6.49
C VAL A 84 4.67 -3.23 -4.97
N GLY A 85 4.51 -2.04 -4.37
CA GLY A 85 4.69 -1.86 -2.93
C GLY A 85 3.51 -2.32 -2.08
N ILE A 86 2.33 -2.60 -2.66
CA ILE A 86 1.14 -2.96 -1.88
C ILE A 86 0.38 -4.11 -2.51
N VAL A 87 -0.07 -3.97 -3.76
CA VAL A 87 -0.93 -4.97 -4.39
C VAL A 87 -0.21 -6.30 -4.59
N GLU A 88 1.03 -6.30 -5.09
CA GLU A 88 1.80 -7.53 -5.26
C GLU A 88 2.01 -8.24 -3.92
N TRP A 89 2.49 -7.51 -2.91
CA TRP A 89 2.71 -8.02 -1.57
C TRP A 89 1.44 -8.66 -0.96
N ILE A 90 0.28 -8.01 -1.09
CA ILE A 90 -0.99 -8.54 -0.55
C ILE A 90 -1.55 -9.67 -1.41
N ALA A 91 -1.66 -9.45 -2.72
CA ALA A 91 -2.44 -10.29 -3.62
C ALA A 91 -1.70 -11.53 -4.13
N LEU A 92 -0.37 -11.48 -4.13
CA LEU A 92 0.50 -12.53 -4.65
C LEU A 92 1.25 -13.24 -3.52
N ASP A 93 1.87 -12.49 -2.61
CA ASP A 93 2.67 -13.09 -1.52
C ASP A 93 1.83 -13.48 -0.30
N ARG A 94 0.60 -12.97 -0.22
CA ARG A 94 -0.34 -13.21 0.89
C ARG A 94 -1.79 -13.49 0.41
N PRO A 95 -2.05 -14.51 -0.43
CA PRO A 95 -3.38 -14.73 -1.02
C PRO A 95 -4.58 -14.75 -0.05
N PRO A 96 -4.48 -15.27 1.19
CA PRO A 96 -5.58 -15.18 2.17
C PRO A 96 -5.97 -13.74 2.51
N LEU A 97 -5.00 -12.84 2.68
CA LEU A 97 -5.21 -11.41 2.97
C LEU A 97 -5.97 -10.72 1.84
N ALA A 98 -5.59 -11.02 0.60
CA ALA A 98 -6.18 -10.42 -0.60
C ALA A 98 -7.70 -10.61 -0.70
N SER A 99 -8.21 -11.74 -0.21
CA SER A 99 -9.64 -12.03 -0.23
C SER A 99 -10.47 -11.21 0.76
N LEU A 100 -9.82 -10.61 1.77
CA LEU A 100 -10.47 -9.78 2.78
C LEU A 100 -10.40 -8.29 2.46
N ILE A 101 -9.54 -7.88 1.51
CA ILE A 101 -9.42 -6.49 1.12
C ILE A 101 -10.34 -6.21 -0.08
N PRO A 102 -11.33 -5.31 0.05
CA PRO A 102 -12.20 -4.95 -1.05
C PRO A 102 -11.48 -3.97 -1.99
N PHE A 103 -10.60 -4.49 -2.84
CA PHE A 103 -9.90 -3.71 -3.85
C PHE A 103 -10.88 -3.07 -4.85
N GLY A 104 -10.57 -1.85 -5.28
CA GLY A 104 -11.31 -1.16 -6.33
C GLY A 104 -11.03 -1.72 -7.73
N PRO A 105 -11.72 -1.22 -8.76
CA PRO A 105 -11.66 -1.78 -10.12
C PRO A 105 -10.28 -1.70 -10.74
N LYS A 106 -9.50 -0.62 -10.53
CA LYS A 106 -8.14 -0.53 -11.08
C LYS A 106 -7.21 -1.52 -10.41
N ALA A 107 -7.30 -1.65 -9.09
CA ALA A 107 -6.51 -2.63 -8.33
C ALA A 107 -6.87 -4.07 -8.74
N GLN A 108 -8.15 -4.39 -8.92
CA GLN A 108 -8.59 -5.70 -9.40
C GLN A 108 -8.10 -6.00 -10.82
N ALA A 109 -8.07 -5.00 -11.71
CA ALA A 109 -7.53 -5.15 -13.06
C ALA A 109 -6.03 -5.48 -13.00
N ALA A 110 -5.24 -4.72 -12.23
CA ALA A 110 -3.81 -4.98 -12.04
C ALA A 110 -3.55 -6.40 -11.50
N ILE A 111 -4.28 -6.83 -10.45
CA ILE A 111 -4.16 -8.20 -9.92
C ILE A 111 -4.45 -9.26 -11.00
N SER A 112 -5.44 -9.01 -11.86
CA SER A 112 -5.84 -9.95 -12.90
C SER A 112 -4.80 -10.05 -14.02
N GLU A 113 -4.23 -8.91 -14.43
CA GLU A 113 -3.16 -8.84 -15.42
C GLU A 113 -1.91 -9.59 -14.94
N TYR A 114 -1.45 -9.31 -13.73
CA TYR A 114 -0.30 -10.00 -13.13
C TYR A 114 -0.48 -11.51 -13.04
N ARG A 115 -1.66 -11.97 -12.61
CA ARG A 115 -1.97 -13.41 -12.56
C ARG A 115 -2.02 -14.05 -13.94
N ALA A 116 -2.41 -13.32 -14.99
CA ALA A 116 -2.40 -13.83 -16.34
C ALA A 116 -0.97 -13.97 -16.88
N GLU A 117 -0.09 -13.02 -16.58
CA GLU A 117 1.32 -13.03 -17.00
C GLU A 117 2.13 -14.10 -16.27
N GLY A 118 1.92 -14.28 -14.95
CA GLY A 118 2.61 -15.32 -14.18
C GLY A 118 2.20 -16.76 -14.53
N ASN A 119 1.02 -16.97 -15.13
CA ASN A 119 0.57 -18.27 -15.64
C ASN A 119 1.01 -18.57 -17.09
N ALA A 120 1.71 -17.63 -17.73
CA ALA A 120 2.23 -17.77 -19.09
C ALA A 120 3.72 -18.20 -19.15
N GLN A 121 4.36 -18.37 -17.99
CA GLN A 121 5.74 -18.87 -17.83
C GLN A 121 5.75 -20.32 -17.33
#